data_AF-A0A8B3KZA7-F1
#
_entry.id   AF-A0A8B3KZA7-F1
#
_cell.length_a   1.000
_cell.length_b   1.000
_cell.length_c   1.000
_cell.angle_alpha   90.00
_cell.angle_beta   90.00
_cell.angle_gamma   90.00
#
_symmetry.space_group_name_H-M   'P 1'
#
loop_
_entity.id
_entity.type
_entity.pdbx_description
1 polymer ?
#
loop_
_entity_poly.entity_id
_entity_poly.type
_entity_poly.pdbx_seq_one_letter_code
_entity_poly.pdbx_strand_id
1 'polypeptide(L)'
;MADSEPTLLGSSEVVARCAIFPQFSKEGEPGSFAFEKLFYFREPKAKTTPKTWLLSVGWRAKLPTEGDVHAYGCRTAANSNQRRAEEAQKKGQAIVPLEDTVHYVGYYEFPVSAAAGAANDVYEVYAENSPEMGEDAHCHVVFREKTDLPKDPPKSARRTKIVDAIWRRSSGPRKHICAADEAHRAFLEAIPLEEPPNAENPTGVDAPVTANDEQTAHRQKA
;
A
#
# COMPACT_ATOMS: atom_id res chain seq x y z
N MET A 1 1.96 9.25 -27.50
CA MET A 1 3.29 8.92 -26.91
C MET A 1 3.42 7.42 -27.00
N ALA A 2 4.55 6.89 -27.48
CA ALA A 2 4.73 5.45 -27.55
C ALA A 2 4.76 4.91 -26.11
N ASP A 3 3.93 3.91 -25.82
CA ASP A 3 3.93 3.21 -24.54
C ASP A 3 5.25 2.44 -24.43
N SER A 4 6.25 3.07 -23.81
CA SER A 4 7.49 2.37 -23.47
C SER A 4 7.15 1.23 -22.52
N GLU A 5 7.69 0.03 -22.78
CA GLU A 5 7.49 -1.10 -21.90
C GLU A 5 7.94 -0.78 -20.46
N PRO A 6 7.19 -1.24 -19.43
CA PRO A 6 7.58 -1.02 -18.05
C PRO A 6 8.98 -1.57 -17.78
N THR A 7 9.82 -0.79 -17.11
CA THR A 7 11.18 -1.23 -16.73
C THR A 7 11.13 -1.88 -15.36
N LEU A 8 11.53 -3.15 -15.23
CA LEU A 8 11.58 -3.83 -13.93
C LEU A 8 12.63 -3.19 -13.01
N LEU A 9 12.26 -2.98 -11.74
CA LEU A 9 13.18 -2.48 -10.72
C LEU A 9 14.01 -3.63 -10.13
N GLY A 10 15.28 -3.37 -9.85
CA GLY A 10 16.16 -4.30 -9.15
C GLY A 10 15.75 -4.53 -7.68
N SER A 11 16.14 -5.67 -7.11
CA SER A 11 15.77 -6.03 -5.73
C SER A 11 16.37 -5.13 -4.65
N SER A 12 17.49 -4.47 -4.95
CA SER A 12 18.15 -3.49 -4.08
C SER A 12 17.53 -2.09 -4.12
N GLU A 13 16.61 -1.84 -5.05
CA GLU A 13 15.93 -0.55 -5.17
C GLU A 13 14.98 -0.32 -3.97
N VAL A 14 14.68 0.94 -3.71
CA VAL A 14 13.72 1.36 -2.67
C VAL A 14 12.59 2.15 -3.31
N VAL A 15 11.37 1.92 -2.82
CA VAL A 15 10.17 2.63 -3.25
C VAL A 15 9.48 3.29 -2.06
N ALA A 16 8.79 4.40 -2.33
CA ALA A 16 8.07 5.20 -1.34
C ALA A 16 6.56 5.13 -1.60
N ARG A 17 5.79 4.67 -0.61
CA ARG A 17 4.33 4.70 -0.62
C ARG A 17 3.83 5.95 0.09
N CYS A 18 3.16 6.82 -0.67
CA CYS A 18 2.52 8.00 -0.11
C CYS A 18 1.33 7.63 0.79
N ALA A 19 1.27 8.23 1.97
CA ALA A 19 0.10 8.21 2.85
C ALA A 19 -0.82 9.36 2.43
N ILE A 20 -1.92 9.01 1.75
CA ILE A 20 -2.90 9.96 1.23
C ILE A 20 -4.22 9.78 1.99
N PHE A 21 -4.56 10.72 2.86
CA PHE A 21 -5.85 10.75 3.56
C PHE A 21 -6.97 11.16 2.60
N PRO A 22 -8.19 10.59 2.70
CA PRO A 22 -8.63 9.54 3.63
C PRO A 22 -8.44 8.11 3.09
N GLN A 23 -7.59 7.87 2.09
CA GLN A 23 -7.55 6.58 1.39
C GLN A 23 -7.08 5.41 2.26
N PHE A 24 -6.32 5.67 3.33
CA PHE A 24 -5.89 4.67 4.29
C PHE A 24 -6.81 4.56 5.52
N SER A 25 -7.86 5.38 5.62
CA SER A 25 -8.79 5.36 6.75
C SER A 25 -9.71 4.14 6.69
N LYS A 26 -10.16 3.67 7.85
CA LYS A 26 -11.25 2.69 7.94
C LYS A 26 -12.56 3.34 7.53
N GLU A 27 -13.43 2.51 6.95
CA GLU A 27 -14.76 2.94 6.53
C GLU A 27 -15.59 3.38 7.75
N GLY A 28 -16.22 4.56 7.67
CA GLY A 28 -17.00 5.12 8.78
C GLY A 28 -16.18 5.75 9.92
N GLU A 29 -14.84 5.68 9.88
CA GLU A 29 -13.95 6.25 10.90
C GLU A 29 -12.94 7.22 10.27
N PRO A 30 -13.34 8.44 9.87
CA PRO A 30 -12.43 9.46 9.37
C PRO A 30 -11.34 9.76 10.40
N GLY A 31 -10.08 9.72 9.96
CA GLY A 31 -8.92 9.95 10.81
C GLY A 31 -8.42 8.71 11.55
N SER A 32 -8.95 7.52 11.24
CA SER A 32 -8.31 6.26 11.62
C SER A 32 -7.15 5.90 10.67
N PHE A 33 -6.28 5.01 11.11
CA PHE A 33 -5.26 4.39 10.27
C PHE A 33 -5.54 2.91 10.06
N ALA A 34 -5.37 2.45 8.82
CA ALA A 34 -5.36 1.03 8.48
C ALA A 34 -4.26 0.78 7.45
N PHE A 35 -3.20 0.06 7.84
CA PHE A 35 -2.08 -0.22 6.95
C PHE A 35 -2.52 -1.06 5.74
N GLU A 36 -3.53 -1.93 5.88
CA GLU A 36 -4.07 -2.71 4.76
C GLU A 36 -4.71 -1.81 3.69
N LYS A 37 -5.24 -0.65 4.11
CA LYS A 37 -5.78 0.37 3.19
C LYS A 37 -4.66 1.23 2.60
N LEU A 38 -3.62 1.55 3.38
CA LEU A 38 -2.40 2.22 2.89
C LEU A 38 -1.76 1.42 1.74
N PHE A 39 -1.65 0.10 1.92
CA PHE A 39 -1.12 -0.87 0.95
C PHE A 39 -2.22 -1.54 0.13
N TYR A 40 -3.38 -0.89 -0.04
CA TYR A 40 -4.44 -1.44 -0.87
C TYR A 40 -4.05 -1.39 -2.34
N PHE A 41 -3.89 -2.56 -2.93
CA PHE A 41 -3.65 -2.68 -4.34
C PHE A 41 -4.95 -2.68 -5.15
N ARG A 42 -4.93 -2.01 -6.30
CA ARG A 42 -6.09 -1.80 -7.16
C ARG A 42 -5.98 -2.61 -8.44
N GLU A 43 -7.10 -3.11 -8.94
CA GLU A 43 -7.15 -3.64 -10.29
C GLU A 43 -6.94 -2.49 -11.30
N PRO A 44 -6.11 -2.70 -12.34
CA PRO A 44 -6.00 -1.74 -13.43
C PRO A 44 -7.35 -1.62 -14.15
N LYS A 45 -7.61 -0.45 -14.76
CA LYS A 45 -8.84 -0.21 -15.54
C LYS A 45 -8.98 -1.20 -16.69
N ALA A 46 -7.87 -1.52 -17.35
CA ALA A 46 -7.82 -2.54 -18.39
C ALA A 46 -7.73 -3.92 -17.76
N LYS A 47 -8.59 -4.84 -18.18
CA LYS A 47 -8.54 -6.24 -17.72
C LYS A 47 -7.23 -6.88 -18.16
N THR A 48 -6.60 -7.58 -17.24
CA THR A 48 -5.34 -8.31 -17.45
C THR A 48 -5.59 -9.82 -17.36
N THR A 49 -4.87 -10.59 -18.18
CA THR A 49 -4.85 -12.05 -18.13
C THR A 49 -3.39 -12.50 -18.18
N PRO A 50 -2.82 -13.09 -17.11
CA PRO A 50 -3.45 -13.33 -15.81
C PRO A 50 -3.81 -12.03 -15.08
N LYS A 51 -4.69 -12.13 -14.07
CA LYS A 51 -5.13 -10.96 -13.30
C LYS A 51 -3.96 -10.32 -12.58
N THR A 52 -3.92 -9.00 -12.65
CA THR A 52 -2.90 -8.15 -12.04
C THR A 52 -3.57 -7.07 -11.20
N TRP A 53 -2.88 -6.64 -10.16
CA TRP A 53 -3.25 -5.50 -9.34
C TRP A 53 -2.00 -4.70 -8.98
N LEU A 54 -2.19 -3.40 -8.76
CA LEU A 54 -1.13 -2.41 -8.71
C LEU A 54 -1.20 -1.60 -7.42
N LEU A 55 -0.04 -1.34 -6.82
CA LEU A 55 0.15 -0.38 -5.74
C LEU A 55 1.09 0.72 -6.25
N SER A 56 0.56 1.93 -6.40
CA SER A 56 1.34 3.09 -6.82
C SER A 56 2.37 3.49 -5.75
N VAL A 57 3.61 3.68 -6.17
CA VAL A 57 4.74 4.09 -5.33
C VAL A 57 5.67 5.01 -6.12
N GLY A 58 6.48 5.82 -5.42
CA GLY A 58 7.54 6.62 -6.01
C GLY A 58 8.89 5.89 -5.95
N TRP A 59 9.67 5.90 -7.03
CA TRP A 59 11.00 5.30 -7.06
C TRP A 59 12.06 6.20 -6.43
N ARG A 60 12.71 5.74 -5.36
CA ARG A 60 13.71 6.53 -4.63
C ARG A 60 14.95 6.87 -5.44
N ALA A 61 15.35 6.05 -6.43
CA ALA A 61 16.47 6.42 -7.30
C ALA A 61 16.18 7.69 -8.14
N LYS A 62 14.91 7.95 -8.45
CA LYS A 62 14.45 9.17 -9.15
C LYS A 62 13.99 10.28 -8.20
N LEU A 63 13.84 9.98 -6.91
CA LEU A 63 13.45 10.90 -5.86
C LEU A 63 14.48 10.77 -4.73
N PRO A 64 15.71 11.29 -4.86
CA PRO A 64 16.80 10.94 -3.97
C PRO A 64 16.66 11.53 -2.55
N THR A 65 16.05 12.71 -2.41
CA THR A 65 15.90 13.38 -1.11
C THR A 65 14.52 13.15 -0.50
N GLU A 66 14.37 13.36 0.81
CA GLU A 66 13.06 13.36 1.47
C GLU A 66 12.14 14.44 0.86
N GLY A 67 12.69 15.61 0.54
CA GLY A 67 11.98 16.70 -0.11
C GLY A 67 11.40 16.30 -1.47
N ASP A 68 12.13 15.52 -2.27
CA ASP A 68 11.64 15.03 -3.58
C ASP A 68 10.44 14.10 -3.42
N VAL A 69 10.44 13.24 -2.39
CA VAL A 69 9.33 12.33 -2.11
C VAL A 69 8.11 13.09 -1.63
N HIS A 70 8.28 14.10 -0.77
CA HIS A 70 7.19 14.99 -0.37
C HIS A 70 6.62 15.76 -1.55
N ALA A 71 7.47 16.30 -2.43
CA ALA A 71 7.03 17.00 -3.63
C ALA A 71 6.23 16.08 -4.56
N TYR A 72 6.68 14.84 -4.78
CA TYR A 72 5.94 13.80 -5.50
C TYR A 72 4.58 13.49 -4.85
N GLY A 73 4.55 13.36 -3.52
CA GLY A 73 3.33 13.10 -2.76
C GLY A 73 2.30 14.23 -2.87
N CYS A 74 2.73 15.49 -2.71
CA CYS A 74 1.86 16.66 -2.88
C CYS A 74 1.33 16.76 -4.32
N ARG A 75 2.15 16.53 -5.36
CA ARG A 75 1.68 16.52 -6.76
C ARG A 75 0.67 15.39 -7.01
N THR A 76 0.91 14.20 -6.45
CA THR A 76 -0.03 13.08 -6.54
C THR A 76 -1.39 13.42 -5.93
N ALA A 77 -1.41 14.02 -4.74
CA ALA A 77 -2.65 14.48 -4.10
C ALA A 77 -3.35 15.59 -4.90
N ALA A 78 -2.59 16.58 -5.38
CA ALA A 78 -3.11 17.67 -6.21
C ALA A 78 -3.76 17.16 -7.52
N ASN A 79 -3.07 16.27 -8.25
CA ASN A 79 -3.60 15.66 -9.47
C ASN A 79 -4.87 14.84 -9.19
N SER A 80 -4.94 14.18 -8.03
CA SER A 80 -6.17 13.48 -7.60
C SER A 80 -7.32 14.45 -7.33
N ASN A 81 -7.05 15.55 -6.63
CA ASN A 81 -8.06 16.58 -6.32
C ASN A 81 -8.56 17.28 -7.59
N GLN A 82 -7.67 17.56 -8.55
CA GLN A 82 -8.06 18.12 -9.85
C GLN A 82 -9.06 17.21 -10.57
N ARG A 83 -8.77 15.91 -10.69
CA ARG A 83 -9.69 14.96 -11.35
C ARG A 83 -11.04 14.90 -10.64
N ARG A 84 -11.05 14.89 -9.30
CA ARG A 84 -12.29 14.91 -8.51
C ARG A 84 -13.08 16.20 -8.73
N ALA A 85 -12.40 17.34 -8.84
CA ALA A 85 -13.05 18.62 -9.12
C ALA A 85 -13.70 18.65 -10.51
N GLU A 86 -13.00 18.15 -11.53
CA GLU A 86 -13.54 18.02 -12.88
C GLU A 86 -14.77 17.09 -12.91
N GLU A 87 -14.74 15.98 -12.17
CA GLU A 87 -15.87 15.06 -12.05
C GLU A 87 -17.06 15.66 -11.29
N ALA A 88 -16.81 16.36 -10.17
CA ALA A 88 -17.85 17.05 -9.40
C ALA A 88 -18.51 18.15 -10.23
N GLN A 89 -17.72 18.94 -10.97
CA GLN A 89 -18.23 19.96 -11.88
C GLN A 89 -19.15 19.38 -12.95
N LYS A 90 -18.76 18.25 -13.57
CA LYS A 90 -19.60 17.54 -14.56
C LYS A 90 -20.94 17.07 -13.98
N LYS A 91 -20.99 16.81 -12.67
CA LYS A 91 -22.20 16.38 -11.94
C LYS A 91 -22.95 17.53 -11.28
N GLY A 92 -22.46 18.77 -11.36
CA GLY A 92 -23.03 19.91 -10.65
C GLY A 92 -22.93 19.80 -9.12
N GLN A 93 -21.92 19.08 -8.61
CA GLN A 93 -21.70 18.87 -7.18
C GLN A 93 -20.64 19.85 -6.65
N ALA A 94 -20.86 20.38 -5.45
CA ALA A 94 -19.84 21.13 -4.72
C ALA A 94 -18.87 20.17 -4.04
N ILE A 95 -17.59 20.54 -3.96
CA ILE A 95 -16.55 19.81 -3.22
C ILE A 95 -16.55 20.31 -1.79
N VAL A 96 -16.70 19.40 -0.84
CA VAL A 96 -16.51 19.66 0.59
C VAL A 96 -15.05 19.35 0.96
N PRO A 97 -14.28 20.33 1.49
CA PRO A 97 -12.91 20.07 1.95
C PRO A 97 -12.86 18.92 2.97
N LEU A 98 -11.76 18.16 2.99
CA LEU A 98 -11.52 16.96 3.81
C LEU A 98 -12.41 15.75 3.50
N GLU A 99 -13.63 15.95 3.01
CA GLU A 99 -14.56 14.87 2.65
C GLU A 99 -14.35 14.42 1.19
N ASP A 100 -14.39 15.38 0.26
CA ASP A 100 -14.32 15.13 -1.18
C ASP A 100 -12.90 15.28 -1.73
N THR A 101 -11.96 15.81 -0.94
CA THR A 101 -10.55 15.98 -1.30
C THR A 101 -9.66 14.88 -0.71
N VAL A 102 -8.43 14.81 -1.20
CA VAL A 102 -7.36 14.01 -0.61
C VAL A 102 -6.20 14.89 -0.18
N HIS A 103 -5.52 14.45 0.86
CA HIS A 103 -4.45 15.21 1.51
C HIS A 103 -3.24 14.29 1.69
N TYR A 104 -2.09 14.73 1.20
CA TYR A 104 -0.83 14.01 1.40
C TYR A 104 -0.31 14.33 2.80
N VAL A 105 -0.13 13.31 3.64
CA VAL A 105 0.25 13.47 5.05
C VAL A 105 1.63 12.88 5.38
N GLY A 106 2.35 12.38 4.38
CA GLY A 106 3.66 11.76 4.54
C GLY A 106 3.85 10.51 3.70
N TYR A 107 4.88 9.74 3.98
CA TYR A 107 5.16 8.50 3.26
C TYR A 107 5.83 7.42 4.12
N TYR A 108 5.83 6.20 3.58
CA TYR A 108 6.58 5.05 4.06
C TYR A 108 7.50 4.55 2.95
N GLU A 109 8.65 3.99 3.29
CA GLU A 109 9.60 3.41 2.34
C GLU A 109 9.84 1.93 2.62
N PHE A 110 9.97 1.13 1.58
CA PHE A 110 10.35 -0.27 1.69
C PHE A 110 11.23 -0.69 0.50
N PRO A 111 12.15 -1.65 0.69
CA PRO A 111 12.96 -2.16 -0.40
C PRO A 111 12.10 -2.99 -1.36
N VAL A 112 12.41 -2.99 -2.65
CA VAL A 112 11.73 -3.83 -3.67
C VAL A 112 11.83 -5.31 -3.30
N SER A 113 12.93 -5.74 -2.67
CA SER A 113 13.06 -7.10 -2.12
C SER A 113 12.03 -7.46 -1.04
N ALA A 114 11.38 -6.49 -0.38
CA ALA A 114 10.25 -6.76 0.52
C ALA A 114 9.03 -7.25 -0.25
N ALA A 115 8.68 -6.57 -1.33
CA ALA A 115 7.59 -6.97 -2.19
C ALA A 115 7.92 -8.27 -2.94
N ALA A 116 9.09 -8.35 -3.59
CA ALA A 116 9.49 -9.52 -4.36
C ALA A 116 9.59 -10.78 -3.48
N GLY A 117 10.13 -10.65 -2.26
CA GLY A 117 10.22 -11.74 -1.29
C GLY A 117 8.87 -12.19 -0.73
N ALA A 118 7.79 -11.41 -0.93
CA ALA A 118 6.44 -11.75 -0.51
C ALA A 118 5.66 -12.59 -1.56
N ALA A 119 6.28 -12.87 -2.71
CA ALA A 119 5.73 -13.81 -3.69
C ALA A 119 5.39 -15.17 -3.06
N ASN A 120 4.35 -15.82 -3.57
CA ASN A 120 3.83 -17.06 -2.99
C ASN A 120 3.31 -18.03 -4.06
N ASP A 121 2.64 -19.09 -3.63
CA ASP A 121 2.02 -20.11 -4.49
C ASP A 121 0.94 -19.56 -5.42
N VAL A 122 0.33 -18.41 -5.09
CA VAL A 122 -0.75 -17.80 -5.90
C VAL A 122 -0.25 -16.64 -6.75
N TYR A 123 0.65 -15.83 -6.21
CA TYR A 123 1.06 -14.57 -6.79
C TYR A 123 2.56 -14.48 -7.03
N GLU A 124 2.93 -13.97 -8.19
CA GLU A 124 4.22 -13.32 -8.40
C GLU A 124 4.12 -11.88 -7.93
N VAL A 125 5.21 -11.35 -7.36
CA VAL A 125 5.27 -9.96 -6.90
C VAL A 125 6.56 -9.34 -7.40
N TYR A 126 6.48 -8.16 -8.03
CA TYR A 126 7.62 -7.43 -8.54
C TYR A 126 7.33 -5.92 -8.54
N ALA A 127 8.31 -5.10 -8.88
CA ALA A 127 8.12 -3.66 -9.07
C ALA A 127 8.56 -3.25 -10.47
N GLU A 128 7.82 -2.33 -11.08
CA GLU A 128 8.10 -1.79 -12.41
C GLU A 128 7.97 -0.27 -12.43
N ASN A 129 8.85 0.40 -13.18
CA ASN A 129 8.75 1.81 -13.49
C ASN A 129 7.75 1.99 -14.61
N SER A 130 6.72 2.79 -14.32
CA SER A 130 5.60 3.06 -15.21
C SER A 130 5.24 4.53 -15.02
N PRO A 131 5.99 5.46 -15.67
CA PRO A 131 5.71 6.89 -15.59
C PRO A 131 4.24 7.20 -15.89
N GLU A 132 3.59 7.97 -15.02
CA GLU A 132 2.18 8.32 -15.17
C GLU A 132 1.98 9.82 -14.91
N MET A 133 1.12 10.47 -15.70
CA MET A 133 0.74 11.89 -15.52
C MET A 133 1.95 12.86 -15.44
N GLY A 134 3.03 12.56 -16.17
CA GLY A 134 4.27 13.36 -16.16
C GLY A 134 5.19 13.11 -14.96
N GLU A 135 4.90 12.13 -14.10
CA GLU A 135 5.76 11.71 -13.00
C GLU A 135 6.67 10.54 -13.43
N ASP A 136 7.88 10.85 -13.87
CA ASP A 136 8.87 9.84 -14.29
C ASP A 136 9.26 8.87 -13.16
N ALA A 137 9.11 9.29 -11.91
CA ALA A 137 9.36 8.49 -10.72
C ALA A 137 8.21 7.54 -10.36
N HIS A 138 7.07 7.62 -11.04
CA HIS A 138 5.94 6.74 -10.76
C HIS A 138 6.30 5.27 -11.08
N CYS A 139 6.00 4.40 -10.13
CA CYS A 139 6.17 2.96 -10.24
C CYS A 139 4.95 2.24 -9.69
N HIS A 140 4.85 0.97 -10.06
CA HIS A 140 3.92 0.05 -9.46
C HIS A 140 4.67 -1.06 -8.74
N VAL A 141 4.25 -1.37 -7.51
CA VAL A 141 4.39 -2.75 -7.03
C VAL A 141 3.24 -3.54 -7.63
N VAL A 142 3.59 -4.61 -8.31
CA VAL A 142 2.67 -5.46 -9.06
C VAL A 142 2.59 -6.80 -8.37
N PHE A 143 1.37 -7.31 -8.18
CA PHE A 143 1.16 -8.72 -7.92
C PHE A 143 0.24 -9.29 -8.98
N ARG A 144 0.67 -10.42 -9.53
CA ARG A 144 0.10 -11.06 -10.73
C ARG A 144 -0.22 -12.51 -10.41
N GLU A 145 -1.42 -12.97 -10.76
CA GLU A 145 -1.76 -14.39 -10.59
C GLU A 145 -0.83 -15.26 -11.43
N LYS A 146 -0.37 -16.38 -10.85
CA LYS A 146 0.29 -17.43 -11.62
C LYS A 146 -0.72 -18.10 -12.56
N THR A 147 -0.25 -18.67 -13.66
CA THR A 147 -1.10 -19.25 -14.72
C THR A 147 -1.74 -20.58 -14.34
N ASP A 148 -1.02 -21.41 -13.57
CA ASP A 148 -1.38 -22.80 -13.31
C ASP A 148 -1.88 -23.00 -11.87
N LEU A 149 -2.87 -22.21 -11.47
CA LEU A 149 -3.44 -22.26 -10.13
C LEU A 149 -4.46 -23.41 -9.98
N PRO A 150 -4.56 -24.03 -8.79
CA PRO A 150 -5.62 -24.99 -8.51
C PRO A 150 -7.00 -24.33 -8.61
N LYS A 151 -8.04 -25.15 -8.73
CA LYS A 151 -9.43 -24.69 -8.60
C LYS A 151 -9.63 -24.20 -7.16
N ASP A 152 -9.92 -22.92 -6.99
CA ASP A 152 -10.13 -22.23 -5.70
C ASP A 152 -8.87 -22.06 -4.81
N PRO A 153 -7.83 -21.35 -5.28
CA PRO A 153 -6.67 -21.05 -4.45
C PRO A 153 -7.06 -20.03 -3.35
N PRO A 154 -6.37 -20.02 -2.18
CA PRO A 154 -6.71 -19.15 -1.04
C PRO A 154 -6.29 -17.68 -1.26
N LYS A 155 -6.83 -17.03 -2.30
CA LYS A 155 -6.41 -15.70 -2.81
C LYS A 155 -6.40 -14.61 -1.74
N SER A 156 -7.45 -14.53 -0.92
CA SER A 156 -7.58 -13.48 0.10
C SER A 156 -6.44 -13.55 1.13
N ALA A 157 -6.24 -14.72 1.73
CA ALA A 157 -5.18 -14.94 2.72
C ALA A 157 -3.78 -14.68 2.14
N ARG A 158 -3.54 -15.02 0.86
CA ARG A 158 -2.26 -14.75 0.20
C ARG A 158 -2.01 -13.27 -0.05
N ARG A 159 -3.03 -12.49 -0.41
CA ARG A 159 -2.91 -11.03 -0.53
C ARG A 159 -2.60 -10.37 0.82
N THR A 160 -3.28 -10.79 1.89
CA THR A 160 -3.01 -10.29 3.25
C THR A 160 -1.56 -10.56 3.65
N LYS A 161 -1.03 -11.76 3.36
CA LYS A 161 0.37 -12.10 3.64
C LYS A 161 1.36 -11.21 2.86
N ILE A 162 1.04 -10.83 1.62
CA ILE A 162 1.88 -9.92 0.84
C ILE A 162 1.93 -8.54 1.50
N VAL A 163 0.76 -8.00 1.86
CA VAL A 163 0.63 -6.68 2.48
C VAL A 163 1.36 -6.65 3.84
N ASP A 164 1.17 -7.67 4.68
CA ASP A 164 1.86 -7.79 5.98
C ASP A 164 3.38 -7.89 5.82
N ALA A 165 3.87 -8.67 4.85
CA ALA A 165 5.30 -8.80 4.58
C ALA A 165 5.95 -7.48 4.13
N ILE A 166 5.24 -6.69 3.31
CA ILE A 166 5.70 -5.36 2.91
C ILE A 166 5.67 -4.42 4.13
N TRP A 167 4.60 -4.43 4.90
CA TRP A 167 4.45 -3.57 6.08
C TRP A 167 5.56 -3.79 7.09
N ARG A 168 5.82 -5.03 7.51
CA ARG A 168 6.90 -5.38 8.45
C ARG A 168 8.31 -5.01 8.01
N ARG A 169 8.50 -4.75 6.71
CA ARG A 169 9.78 -4.34 6.11
C ARG A 169 9.77 -2.89 5.63
N SER A 170 8.73 -2.15 5.98
CA SER A 170 8.64 -0.72 5.72
C SER A 170 9.34 0.08 6.83
N SER A 171 9.66 1.32 6.51
CA SER A 171 10.15 2.35 7.43
C SER A 171 9.31 3.62 7.27
N GLY A 172 9.20 4.40 8.34
CA GLY A 172 8.33 5.58 8.40
C GLY A 172 7.44 5.56 9.65
N PRO A 173 6.46 6.47 9.74
CA PRO A 173 6.13 7.48 8.73
C PRO A 173 7.16 8.62 8.69
N ARG A 174 7.37 9.18 7.49
CA ARG A 174 7.97 10.53 7.31
C ARG A 174 6.83 11.50 7.05
N LYS A 175 6.43 12.23 8.09
CA LYS A 175 5.23 13.10 8.09
C LYS A 175 5.46 14.38 7.29
N HIS A 176 4.40 14.87 6.64
CA HIS A 176 4.43 16.12 5.90
C HIS A 176 3.05 16.76 5.84
N ILE A 177 3.00 18.09 5.83
CA ILE A 177 1.79 18.86 5.55
C ILE A 177 2.10 19.76 4.34
N CYS A 178 1.38 19.55 3.23
CA CYS A 178 1.54 20.38 2.03
C CYS A 178 1.10 21.81 2.33
N ALA A 179 1.72 22.80 1.70
CA ALA A 179 1.35 24.22 1.88
C ALA A 179 -0.12 24.51 1.51
N ALA A 180 -0.70 23.76 0.56
CA ALA A 180 -2.11 23.88 0.19
C ALA A 180 -3.08 23.38 1.29
N ASP A 181 -2.58 22.59 2.24
CA ASP A 181 -3.36 21.97 3.31
C ASP A 181 -3.19 22.70 4.66
N GLU A 182 -2.52 23.86 4.67
CA GLU A 182 -2.20 24.62 5.89
C GLU A 182 -3.45 24.97 6.71
N ALA A 183 -4.55 25.32 6.03
CA ALA A 183 -5.84 25.62 6.66
C ALA A 183 -6.43 24.42 7.43
N HIS A 184 -5.95 23.21 7.16
CA HIS A 184 -6.40 21.96 7.76
C HIS A 184 -5.32 21.29 8.63
N ARG A 185 -4.17 21.95 8.86
CA ARG A 185 -3.00 21.40 9.57
C ARG A 185 -3.38 20.68 10.86
N ALA A 186 -4.14 21.34 11.74
CA ALA A 186 -4.48 20.80 13.06
C ALA A 186 -5.21 19.45 12.98
N PHE A 187 -6.10 19.28 12.00
CA PHE A 187 -6.80 18.02 11.78
C PHE A 187 -5.87 16.97 11.16
N LEU A 188 -5.11 17.35 10.12
CA LEU A 188 -4.26 16.41 9.38
C LEU A 188 -3.08 15.89 10.21
N GLU A 189 -2.49 16.72 11.08
CA GLU A 189 -1.42 16.32 12.00
C GLU A 189 -1.91 15.37 13.10
N ALA A 190 -3.19 15.47 13.48
CA ALA A 190 -3.83 14.61 14.48
C ALA A 190 -4.15 13.21 13.95
N ILE A 191 -4.11 12.98 12.63
CA ILE A 191 -4.30 11.66 12.04
C ILE A 191 -3.14 10.76 12.50
N PRO A 192 -3.43 9.63 13.18
CA PRO A 192 -2.41 8.68 13.56
C PRO A 192 -1.82 8.07 12.30
N LEU A 193 -0.49 8.09 12.21
CA LEU A 193 0.26 7.30 11.23
C LEU A 193 1.11 6.35 12.06
N GLU A 194 0.82 5.06 11.98
CA GLU A 194 1.47 4.04 12.81
C GLU A 194 2.86 3.73 12.29
N GLU A 195 3.80 3.42 13.19
CA GLU A 195 5.10 2.91 12.79
C GLU A 195 4.98 1.42 12.42
N PRO A 196 5.64 0.96 11.34
CA PRO A 196 5.74 -0.46 11.07
C PRO A 196 6.43 -1.20 12.23
N PRO A 197 6.07 -2.46 12.50
CA PRO A 197 6.72 -3.22 13.56
C PRO A 197 8.21 -3.38 13.24
N ASN A 198 9.08 -2.99 14.18
CA ASN A 198 10.53 -3.13 14.01
C ASN A 198 10.91 -4.59 13.79
N ALA A 199 11.58 -4.90 12.68
CA ALA A 199 12.05 -6.25 12.37
C ALA A 199 13.02 -6.82 13.45
N GLU A 200 13.64 -5.96 14.26
CA GLU A 200 14.59 -6.33 15.31
C GLU A 200 13.95 -6.56 16.70
N ASN A 201 12.66 -6.26 16.88
CA ASN A 201 11.95 -6.50 18.14
C ASN A 201 10.64 -7.27 17.88
N PRO A 202 10.68 -8.60 17.74
CA PRO A 202 9.50 -9.44 17.81
C PRO A 202 9.04 -9.56 19.27
N THR A 203 8.67 -8.45 19.91
CA THR A 203 8.17 -8.48 21.29
C THR A 203 6.70 -8.88 21.29
N GLY A 204 6.45 -10.19 21.38
CA GLY A 204 5.17 -10.81 21.77
C GLY A 204 4.08 -10.74 20.68
N VAL A 205 3.35 -11.79 20.32
CA VAL A 205 2.82 -12.87 21.14
C VAL A 205 2.58 -14.04 20.19
N ASP A 206 3.42 -15.07 20.26
CA ASP A 206 3.03 -16.43 19.85
C ASP A 206 3.60 -17.35 20.93
N ALA A 207 2.90 -17.38 22.07
CA ALA A 207 3.08 -18.48 23.00
C ALA A 207 2.76 -19.78 22.24
N PRO A 208 3.65 -20.79 22.26
CA PRO A 208 3.35 -22.06 21.64
C PRO A 208 2.08 -22.62 22.29
N VAL A 209 1.09 -22.92 21.46
CA VAL A 209 -0.06 -23.73 21.85
C VAL A 209 0.51 -25.06 22.32
N THR A 210 0.60 -25.24 23.64
CA THR A 210 0.97 -26.51 24.24
C THR A 210 -0.10 -27.52 23.84
N ALA A 211 0.28 -28.47 23.00
CA ALA A 211 -0.51 -29.67 22.76
C ALA A 211 -0.72 -30.36 24.10
N ASN A 212 -1.96 -30.34 24.59
CA ASN A 212 -2.35 -31.23 25.67
C ASN A 212 -2.44 -32.64 25.09
N ASP A 213 -1.43 -33.45 25.42
CA ASP A 213 -1.57 -34.90 25.53
C ASP A 213 -2.65 -35.19 26.57
N GLU A 214 -3.85 -35.54 26.14
CA GLU A 214 -4.79 -36.29 27.00
C GLU A 214 -4.67 -37.78 26.70
N GLN A 215 -4.13 -38.43 27.73
CA GLN A 215 -3.92 -39.85 27.88
C GLN A 215 -5.21 -40.66 27.78
N THR A 216 -5.04 -41.76 27.08
CA THR A 216 -5.69 -43.07 27.21
C THR A 216 -6.34 -43.35 28.57
N ALA A 217 -7.62 -43.69 28.57
CA ALA A 217 -8.23 -44.48 29.65
C ALA A 217 -9.07 -45.63 29.07
N HIS A 218 -8.49 -46.83 29.16
CA HIS A 218 -9.17 -48.11 29.07
C HIS A 218 -10.42 -48.15 29.96
N ARG A 219 -11.53 -48.68 29.45
CA ARG A 219 -12.47 -49.45 30.30
C ARG A 219 -12.93 -50.71 29.58
N GLN A 220 -12.63 -51.81 30.26
CA GLN A 220 -12.95 -53.18 29.90
C GLN A 220 -14.46 -53.44 30.00
N LYS A 221 -14.87 -54.47 29.24
CA LYS A 221 -16.15 -55.15 29.28
C LYS A 221 -16.49 -55.69 30.68
N ALA A 222 -17.77 -55.66 31.00
CA ALA A 222 -18.49 -56.79 31.60
C ALA A 222 -19.83 -56.89 30.88
#